data_AF-A0A936BIP0-F1
#
_entry.id   AF-A0A936BIP0-F1
#
_cell.length_a   1.000
_cell.length_b   1.000
_cell.length_c   1.000
_cell.angle_alpha   90.00
_cell.angle_beta   90.00
_cell.angle_gamma   90.00
#
_symmetry.space_group_name_H-M   'P 1'
#
loop_
_entity.id
_entity.type
_entity.pdbx_description
1 polymer ?
#
loop_
_entity_poly.entity_id
_entity_poly.type
_entity_poly.pdbx_seq_one_letter_code
_entity_poly.pdbx_strand_id
1 'polypeptide(L)'
;MPKIALFISLFAAAPALAGEPSDVVRGFYQPMISEQHQSMRHLFIDMALANLEAHDSMIANGEELGCFDFALTIDAQDYDDATIDKTLELIEEADDAKATVTAKFFLFTDDKESARAIVWSLVKPAGTWRIADIASPAHGWKLSAFDCN
;
A
#
# COMPACT_ATOMS: atom_id res chain seq x y z
N MET A 1 29.19 34.24 44.24
CA MET A 1 29.28 33.55 42.94
C MET A 1 28.17 32.50 42.88
N PRO A 2 27.09 32.69 42.11
CA PRO A 2 26.05 31.67 42.00
C PRO A 2 26.53 30.56 41.04
N LYS A 3 26.39 29.30 41.46
CA LYS A 3 26.69 28.12 40.64
C LYS A 3 25.46 27.84 39.77
N ILE A 4 25.60 27.99 38.46
CA ILE A 4 24.58 27.59 37.48
C ILE A 4 24.63 26.07 37.37
N ALA A 5 23.57 25.38 37.81
CA ALA A 5 23.38 23.96 37.57
C ALA A 5 22.76 23.77 36.18
N LEU A 6 23.53 23.17 35.26
CA LEU A 6 23.08 22.81 33.93
C LEU A 6 22.25 21.52 34.02
N PHE A 7 20.93 21.63 33.93
CA PHE A 7 20.05 20.48 33.75
C PHE A 7 20.10 20.05 32.28
N ILE A 8 20.76 18.92 32.02
CA ILE A 8 20.68 18.24 30.72
C ILE A 8 19.40 17.40 30.75
N SER A 9 18.34 17.89 30.12
CA SER A 9 17.14 17.09 29.86
C SER A 9 17.47 16.02 28.82
N LEU A 10 17.58 14.77 29.28
CA LEU A 10 17.63 13.60 28.42
C LEU A 10 16.21 13.40 27.84
N PHE A 11 15.97 13.87 26.62
CA PHE A 11 14.81 13.43 25.86
C PHE A 11 15.03 11.96 25.52
N ALA A 12 14.36 11.07 26.25
CA ALA A 12 14.21 9.69 25.83
C ALA A 12 13.40 9.70 24.54
N ALA A 13 14.08 9.49 23.40
CA ALA A 13 13.40 9.18 22.15
C ALA A 13 12.69 7.85 22.36
N ALA A 14 11.38 7.90 22.64
CA ALA A 14 10.55 6.72 22.55
C ALA A 14 10.74 6.14 21.13
N PRO A 15 10.91 4.82 20.96
CA PRO A 15 10.88 4.25 19.64
C PRO A 15 9.53 4.64 19.04
N ALA A 16 9.54 5.43 17.98
CA ALA A 16 8.38 5.54 17.13
C ALA A 16 8.16 4.11 16.62
N LEU A 17 7.16 3.42 17.19
CA LEU A 17 6.64 2.18 16.62
C LEU A 17 6.03 2.60 15.29
N ALA A 18 6.87 2.69 14.26
CA ALA A 18 6.38 2.61 12.90
C ALA A 18 5.57 1.31 12.85
N GLY A 19 4.26 1.44 12.62
CA GLY A 19 3.31 0.33 12.65
C GLY A 19 3.75 -0.85 11.78
N GLU A 20 3.08 -1.97 11.92
CA GLU A 20 3.41 -3.16 11.15
C GLU A 20 3.21 -2.89 9.65
N PRO A 21 4.00 -3.48 8.74
CA PRO A 21 3.76 -3.41 7.30
C PRO A 21 2.30 -3.69 6.92
N SER A 22 1.69 -4.67 7.59
CA SER A 22 0.28 -5.04 7.41
C SER A 22 -0.69 -3.94 7.86
N ASP A 23 -0.33 -3.03 8.77
CA ASP A 23 -1.18 -1.88 9.11
C ASP A 23 -1.29 -0.89 7.93
N VAL A 24 -0.18 -0.68 7.19
CA VAL A 24 -0.20 0.14 5.96
C VAL A 24 -1.13 -0.48 4.92
N VAL A 25 -1.02 -1.79 4.72
CA VAL A 25 -1.83 -2.52 3.73
C VAL A 25 -3.30 -2.59 4.15
N ARG A 26 -3.59 -2.85 5.42
CA ARG A 26 -4.96 -2.87 5.96
C ARG A 26 -5.70 -1.55 5.72
N GLY A 27 -4.98 -0.43 5.76
CA GLY A 27 -5.52 0.90 5.50
C GLY A 27 -6.15 1.07 4.11
N PHE A 28 -5.86 0.21 3.14
CA PHE A 28 -6.52 0.20 1.83
C PHE A 28 -7.79 -0.64 1.79
N TYR A 29 -7.99 -1.56 2.73
CA TYR A 29 -9.12 -2.49 2.74
C TYR A 29 -10.17 -2.16 3.80
N GLN A 30 -9.78 -1.50 4.91
CA GLN A 30 -10.66 -1.27 6.07
C GLN A 30 -10.55 0.17 6.62
N PRO A 31 -11.38 1.12 6.14
CA PRO A 31 -12.34 0.97 5.03
C PRO A 31 -11.63 0.88 3.68
N MET A 32 -12.35 0.44 2.64
CA MET A 32 -11.80 0.40 1.29
C MET A 32 -11.42 1.82 0.83
N ILE A 33 -10.17 1.99 0.43
CA ILE A 33 -9.63 3.24 -0.11
C ILE A 33 -8.83 2.86 -1.36
N SER A 34 -9.16 3.49 -2.49
CA SER A 34 -8.43 3.24 -3.72
C SER A 34 -6.99 3.76 -3.63
N GLU A 35 -6.04 2.92 -4.02
CA GLU A 35 -4.62 3.25 -4.13
C GLU A 35 -4.34 4.37 -5.15
N GLN A 36 -5.29 4.61 -6.05
CA GLN A 36 -5.21 5.63 -7.10
C GLN A 36 -5.57 7.02 -6.56
N HIS A 37 -6.08 7.14 -5.33
CA HIS A 37 -6.33 8.45 -4.73
C HIS A 37 -5.01 9.20 -4.53
N GLN A 38 -4.95 10.45 -4.99
CA GLN A 38 -3.75 11.29 -4.90
C GLN A 38 -3.23 11.46 -3.46
N SER A 39 -4.12 11.43 -2.46
CA SER A 39 -3.74 11.49 -1.05
C SER A 39 -2.92 10.28 -0.60
N MET A 40 -2.94 9.16 -1.33
CA MET A 40 -2.19 7.94 -1.02
C MET A 40 -0.76 7.95 -1.57
N ARG A 41 -0.38 8.89 -2.47
CA ARG A 41 0.95 8.92 -3.13
C ARG A 41 2.10 8.89 -2.14
N HIS A 42 1.94 9.53 -0.98
CA HIS A 42 2.96 9.52 0.06
C HIS A 42 3.30 8.11 0.57
N LEU A 43 2.40 7.14 0.48
CA LEU A 43 2.66 5.76 0.89
C LEU A 43 3.52 5.00 -0.11
N PHE A 44 3.66 5.46 -1.35
CA PHE A 44 4.38 4.78 -2.42
C PHE A 44 5.80 5.34 -2.61
N ILE A 45 6.66 4.55 -3.25
CA ILE A 45 8.02 4.93 -3.61
C ILE A 45 8.42 4.29 -4.95
N ASP A 46 9.54 4.76 -5.53
CA ASP A 46 10.17 4.23 -6.73
C ASP A 46 9.19 4.11 -7.92
N MET A 47 9.29 3.02 -8.70
CA MET A 47 8.48 2.83 -9.91
C MET A 47 6.99 2.69 -9.63
N ALA A 48 6.59 2.20 -8.45
CA ALA A 48 5.18 2.16 -8.09
C ALA A 48 4.58 3.57 -7.96
N LEU A 49 5.33 4.50 -7.32
CA LEU A 49 4.92 5.91 -7.28
C LEU A 49 4.93 6.53 -8.68
N ALA A 50 5.99 6.30 -9.46
CA ALA A 50 6.11 6.87 -10.80
C ALA A 50 4.94 6.46 -11.72
N ASN A 51 4.51 5.19 -11.67
CA ASN A 51 3.40 4.70 -12.50
C ASN A 51 2.04 5.21 -12.04
N LEU A 52 1.84 5.45 -10.74
CA LEU A 52 0.65 6.14 -10.24
C LEU A 52 0.61 7.61 -10.68
N GLU A 53 1.74 8.31 -10.63
CA GLU A 53 1.85 9.70 -11.10
C GLU A 53 1.69 9.81 -12.63
N ALA A 54 2.20 8.84 -13.39
CA ALA A 54 1.99 8.76 -14.83
C ALA A 54 0.50 8.53 -15.16
N HIS A 55 -0.16 7.59 -14.47
CA HIS A 55 -1.59 7.37 -14.58
C HIS A 55 -2.39 8.67 -14.33
N ASP A 56 -2.07 9.40 -13.26
CA ASP A 56 -2.71 10.70 -12.97
C ASP A 56 -2.52 11.72 -14.10
N SER A 57 -1.30 11.79 -14.66
CA SER A 57 -0.99 12.70 -15.77
C SER A 57 -1.74 12.35 -17.04
N MET A 58 -1.91 11.07 -17.36
CA MET A 58 -2.65 10.63 -18.56
C MET A 58 -4.12 11.07 -18.46
N ILE A 59 -4.74 10.88 -17.30
CA ILE A 59 -6.11 11.36 -17.03
C ILE A 59 -6.19 12.88 -17.14
N ALA A 60 -5.24 13.61 -16.53
CA ALA A 60 -5.21 15.06 -16.61
C ALA A 60 -5.03 15.59 -18.06
N ASN A 61 -4.38 14.81 -18.93
CA ASN A 61 -4.17 15.12 -20.34
C ASN A 61 -5.35 14.68 -21.25
N GLY A 62 -6.42 14.13 -20.67
CA GLY A 62 -7.66 13.79 -21.37
C GLY A 62 -7.79 12.35 -21.82
N GLU A 63 -6.91 11.45 -21.37
CA GLU A 63 -7.09 10.01 -21.55
C GLU A 63 -8.15 9.49 -20.57
N GLU A 64 -9.13 8.73 -21.07
CA GLU A 64 -10.29 8.30 -20.26
C GLU A 64 -9.92 7.28 -19.17
N LEU A 65 -8.94 6.40 -19.44
CA LEU A 65 -8.60 5.26 -18.58
C LEU A 65 -7.22 5.37 -17.89
N GLY A 66 -6.37 6.30 -18.33
CA GLY A 66 -4.97 6.36 -17.88
C GLY A 66 -4.19 5.07 -18.18
N CYS A 67 -3.20 4.76 -17.34
CA CYS A 67 -2.30 3.60 -17.56
C CYS A 67 -2.94 2.23 -17.24
N PHE A 68 -3.97 2.20 -16.39
CA PHE A 68 -4.65 0.97 -15.95
C PHE A 68 -6.07 1.31 -15.56
N ASP A 69 -7.01 0.42 -15.89
CA ASP A 69 -8.46 0.65 -15.83
C ASP A 69 -9.17 -0.22 -14.76
N PHE A 70 -8.42 -0.68 -13.76
CA PHE A 70 -8.91 -1.53 -12.67
C PHE A 70 -8.23 -1.13 -11.34
N ALA A 71 -8.83 -1.52 -10.22
CA ALA A 71 -8.25 -1.28 -8.90
C ALA A 71 -7.17 -2.33 -8.61
N LEU A 72 -5.94 -1.87 -8.37
CA LEU A 72 -4.76 -2.71 -8.12
C LEU A 72 -4.86 -3.44 -6.78
N THR A 73 -5.49 -2.79 -5.79
CA THR A 73 -5.77 -3.36 -4.46
C THR A 73 -6.62 -4.63 -4.49
N ILE A 74 -7.46 -4.79 -5.52
CA ILE A 74 -8.42 -5.90 -5.62
C ILE A 74 -8.33 -6.70 -6.92
N ASP A 75 -7.57 -6.20 -7.90
CA ASP A 75 -7.40 -6.84 -9.20
C ASP A 75 -8.76 -7.13 -9.86
N ALA A 76 -9.58 -6.07 -9.90
CA ALA A 76 -10.95 -6.07 -10.41
C ALA A 76 -11.46 -4.62 -10.59
N GLN A 77 -12.60 -4.49 -11.27
CA GLN A 77 -13.36 -3.23 -11.40
C GLN A 77 -14.59 -3.19 -10.47
N ASP A 78 -15.04 -4.33 -9.96
CA ASP A 78 -16.24 -4.46 -9.14
C ASP A 78 -16.01 -5.44 -7.98
N TYR A 79 -16.66 -5.17 -6.84
CA TYR A 79 -16.48 -5.90 -5.59
C TYR A 79 -17.60 -5.58 -4.58
N ASP A 80 -17.71 -6.43 -3.55
CA ASP A 80 -18.56 -6.20 -2.38
C ASP A 80 -17.69 -5.87 -1.15
N ASP A 81 -17.75 -4.62 -0.68
CA ASP A 81 -16.97 -4.13 0.47
C ASP A 81 -17.10 -5.03 1.70
N ALA A 82 -18.32 -5.50 1.99
CA ALA A 82 -18.61 -6.30 3.18
C ALA A 82 -18.00 -7.71 3.07
N THR A 83 -17.92 -8.25 1.85
CA THR A 83 -17.29 -9.54 1.56
C THR A 83 -15.79 -9.41 1.75
N ILE A 84 -15.15 -8.38 1.20
CA ILE A 84 -13.72 -8.13 1.41
C ILE A 84 -13.44 -7.94 2.90
N ASP A 85 -14.16 -7.05 3.59
CA ASP A 85 -13.99 -6.78 5.03
C ASP A 85 -14.08 -8.06 5.87
N LYS A 86 -15.05 -8.93 5.56
CA LYS A 86 -15.28 -10.20 6.29
C LYS A 86 -14.24 -11.28 5.99
N THR A 87 -13.65 -11.28 4.80
CA THR A 87 -12.79 -12.37 4.31
C THR A 87 -11.32 -12.02 4.24
N LEU A 88 -10.95 -10.75 4.48
CA LEU A 88 -9.58 -10.28 4.43
C LEU A 88 -8.69 -11.01 5.44
N GLU A 89 -7.68 -11.68 4.90
CA GLU A 89 -6.54 -12.22 5.63
C GLU A 89 -5.28 -11.49 5.15
N LEU A 90 -4.51 -10.93 6.09
CA LEU A 90 -3.20 -10.35 5.80
C LEU A 90 -2.11 -11.29 6.33
N ILE A 91 -1.27 -11.77 5.43
CA ILE A 91 -0.11 -12.61 5.76
C ILE A 91 1.14 -11.78 5.55
N GLU A 92 1.89 -11.55 6.63
CA GLU A 92 3.08 -10.71 6.63
C GLU A 92 4.36 -11.54 6.77
N GLU A 93 5.34 -11.23 5.93
CA GLU A 93 6.73 -11.68 6.04
C GLU A 93 7.63 -10.43 6.06
N ALA A 94 8.29 -10.14 7.19
CA ALA A 94 9.03 -8.90 7.38
C ALA A 94 10.39 -9.07 8.07
N ASP A 95 11.32 -8.19 7.72
CA ASP A 95 12.54 -7.87 8.46
C ASP A 95 12.57 -6.36 8.80
N ASP A 96 13.72 -5.85 9.30
CA ASP A 96 13.85 -4.45 9.71
C ASP A 96 13.76 -3.43 8.55
N ALA A 97 13.96 -3.86 7.30
CA ALA A 97 14.09 -3.00 6.12
C ALA A 97 13.08 -3.30 5.01
N LYS A 98 12.59 -4.53 4.93
CA LYS A 98 11.70 -5.02 3.86
C LYS A 98 10.57 -5.85 4.44
N ALA A 99 9.43 -5.80 3.77
CA ALA A 99 8.32 -6.67 4.06
C ALA A 99 7.57 -7.06 2.79
N THR A 100 6.92 -8.21 2.86
CA THR A 100 5.91 -8.63 1.91
C THR A 100 4.63 -8.88 2.69
N VAL A 101 3.52 -8.28 2.25
CA VAL A 101 2.20 -8.54 2.82
C VAL A 101 1.32 -9.10 1.71
N THR A 102 0.77 -10.28 1.91
CA THR A 102 -0.22 -10.87 1.00
C THR A 102 -1.61 -10.65 1.56
N ALA A 103 -2.44 -9.89 0.85
CA ALA A 103 -3.86 -9.74 1.14
C ALA A 103 -4.65 -10.81 0.40
N LYS A 104 -5.34 -11.68 1.14
CA LYS A 104 -6.22 -12.72 0.60
C LYS A 104 -7.66 -12.43 0.99
N PHE A 105 -8.57 -12.52 0.02
CA PHE A 105 -10.00 -12.24 0.23
C PHE A 105 -10.81 -12.80 -0.93
N PHE A 106 -12.13 -12.70 -0.82
CA PHE A 106 -13.07 -12.91 -1.93
C PHE A 106 -13.69 -11.57 -2.32
N LEU A 107 -13.90 -11.33 -3.62
CA LEU A 107 -14.60 -10.13 -4.09
C LEU A 107 -16.11 -10.23 -3.83
N PHE A 108 -16.68 -11.44 -3.90
CA PHE A 108 -18.11 -11.68 -3.74
C PHE A 108 -18.40 -12.89 -2.85
N THR A 109 -19.50 -12.82 -2.10
CA THR A 109 -19.94 -13.92 -1.23
C THR A 109 -20.32 -15.15 -2.06
N ASP A 110 -19.89 -16.33 -1.60
CA ASP A 110 -20.15 -17.65 -2.20
C ASP A 110 -19.60 -17.88 -3.63
N ASP A 111 -18.80 -16.95 -4.17
CA ASP A 111 -18.08 -17.14 -5.43
C ASP A 111 -16.62 -17.50 -5.19
N LYS A 112 -16.27 -18.77 -5.41
CA LYS A 112 -14.90 -19.26 -5.22
C LYS A 112 -13.92 -18.73 -6.27
N GLU A 113 -14.40 -18.39 -7.45
CA GLU A 113 -13.57 -17.82 -8.54
C GLU A 113 -13.26 -16.34 -8.27
N SER A 114 -13.97 -15.72 -7.32
CA SER A 114 -13.70 -14.36 -6.85
C SER A 114 -12.52 -14.26 -5.86
N ALA A 115 -11.86 -15.38 -5.54
CA ALA A 115 -10.69 -15.37 -4.69
C ALA A 115 -9.58 -14.47 -5.28
N ARG A 116 -8.95 -13.67 -4.43
CA ARG A 116 -7.82 -12.81 -4.79
C ARG A 116 -6.69 -12.99 -3.80
N ALA A 117 -5.47 -12.82 -4.31
CA ALA A 117 -4.25 -12.77 -3.53
C ALA A 117 -3.39 -11.63 -4.09
N ILE A 118 -3.36 -10.50 -3.40
CA ILE A 118 -2.62 -9.32 -3.80
C ILE A 118 -1.37 -9.19 -2.94
N VAL A 119 -0.22 -9.09 -3.60
CA VAL A 119 1.09 -9.06 -2.95
C VAL A 119 1.59 -7.63 -2.93
N TRP A 120 1.81 -7.12 -1.72
CA TRP A 120 2.35 -5.80 -1.45
C TRP A 120 3.81 -5.93 -1.05
N SER A 121 4.70 -5.29 -1.79
CA SER A 121 6.12 -5.20 -1.42
C SER A 121 6.36 -3.86 -0.72
N LEU A 122 6.93 -3.89 0.49
CA LEU A 122 7.22 -2.70 1.28
C LEU A 122 8.71 -2.60 1.60
N VAL A 123 9.19 -1.37 1.69
CA VAL A 123 10.54 -1.00 2.15
C VAL A 123 10.42 0.03 3.28
N LYS A 124 11.42 0.11 4.17
CA LYS A 124 11.39 0.98 5.35
C LYS A 124 12.41 2.13 5.32
N PRO A 125 12.40 3.03 4.31
CA PRO A 125 13.33 4.14 4.26
C PRO A 125 13.11 5.06 5.46
N ALA A 126 14.21 5.45 6.13
CA ALA A 126 14.18 6.32 7.30
C ALA A 126 13.17 5.87 8.40
N GLY A 127 12.97 4.55 8.54
CA GLY A 127 12.13 3.97 9.60
C GLY A 127 10.62 4.01 9.31
N THR A 128 10.17 4.48 8.15
CA THR A 128 8.74 4.47 7.76
C THR A 128 8.51 3.49 6.62
N TRP A 129 7.48 2.64 6.73
CA TRP A 129 7.11 1.73 5.65
C TRP A 129 6.54 2.49 4.45
N ARG A 130 6.99 2.13 3.25
CA ARG A 130 6.53 2.62 1.96
C ARG A 130 6.31 1.43 1.03
N ILE A 131 5.31 1.53 0.17
CA ILE A 131 4.90 0.53 -0.80
C ILE A 131 5.77 0.70 -2.06
N ALA A 132 6.61 -0.29 -2.33
CA ALA A 132 7.47 -0.33 -3.50
C ALA A 132 6.81 -1.03 -4.70
N ASP A 133 5.82 -1.90 -4.46
CA ASP A 133 5.09 -2.59 -5.52
C ASP A 133 3.75 -3.16 -5.03
N ILE A 134 2.79 -3.30 -5.96
CA ILE A 134 1.56 -4.08 -5.82
C ILE A 134 1.53 -5.09 -6.96
N ALA A 135 1.21 -6.35 -6.68
CA ALA A 135 1.21 -7.39 -7.69
C ALA A 135 0.02 -8.33 -7.55
N SER A 136 -0.47 -8.81 -8.70
CA SER A 136 -1.34 -9.99 -8.78
C SER A 136 -0.55 -11.15 -9.39
N PRO A 137 -0.14 -12.15 -8.59
CA PRO A 137 0.43 -13.37 -9.12
C PRO A 137 -0.53 -14.15 -10.03
N ALA A 138 -1.84 -14.06 -9.77
CA ALA A 138 -2.86 -14.77 -10.54
C ALA A 138 -2.98 -14.24 -11.98
N HIS A 139 -2.88 -12.93 -12.17
CA HIS A 139 -2.97 -12.29 -13.48
C HIS A 139 -1.62 -11.79 -14.02
N GLY A 140 -0.52 -12.08 -13.34
CA GLY A 140 0.84 -11.92 -13.85
C GLY A 140 1.30 -10.47 -14.00
N TRP A 141 0.74 -9.54 -13.24
CA TRP A 141 1.09 -8.12 -13.30
C TRP A 141 1.72 -7.59 -12.01
N LYS A 142 2.50 -6.52 -12.17
CA LYS A 142 3.14 -5.74 -11.10
C LYS A 142 3.04 -4.27 -11.45
N LEU A 143 2.60 -3.44 -10.50
CA LEU A 143 2.48 -2.00 -10.69
C LEU A 143 3.83 -1.40 -11.12
N SER A 144 4.93 -1.80 -10.47
CA SER A 144 6.26 -1.28 -10.78
C SER A 144 6.79 -1.68 -12.17
N ALA A 145 6.11 -2.58 -12.87
CA ALA A 145 6.50 -3.09 -14.19
C ALA A 145 5.56 -2.63 -15.31
N PHE A 146 4.54 -1.82 -15.01
CA PHE A 146 3.74 -1.18 -16.05
C PHE A 146 4.57 -0.21 -16.87
N ASP A 147 4.28 -0.17 -18.17
CA ASP A 147 4.89 0.72 -19.15
C ASP A 147 3.98 1.95 -19.34
N CYS A 148 3.91 2.79 -18.31
CA CYS A 148 3.10 4.01 -18.32
C CYS A 148 3.89 5.15 -18.98
N ASN A 149 3.67 5.38 -20.29
CA ASN A 149 4.45 6.31 -21.13
C ASN A 149 3.59 7.39 -21.79
#